data_AF-A0A644Y1U7-F1
#
_entry.id   AF-A0A644Y1U7-F1
#
_cell.length_a   1.000
_cell.length_b   1.000
_cell.length_c   1.000
_cell.angle_alpha   90.00
_cell.angle_beta   90.00
_cell.angle_gamma   90.00
#
_symmetry.space_group_name_H-M   'P 1'
#
loop_
_entity.id
_entity.type
_entity.pdbx_description
1 polymer ?
#
loop_
_entity_poly.entity_id
_entity_poly.type
_entity_poly.pdbx_seq_one_letter_code
_entity_poly.pdbx_strand_id
1 'polypeptide(L)'
;MEVKTGTGWLHGKPRATGSISSDSSSGQGSIISGSRADGLQRDSTRAVYYTNAAKAKLLLNGIEAGETKEYYDNTGILFWDIPYKAGKLEVVGMDKDNNPVSGYTLQTSKRPYALTIVQTEKQIDKERGLAQIVVQVVDEDGVPVMLSDDEVTCRITGPAKLLGLEATSSSGLPRGKK
;
A
#
# COMPACT_ATOMS: atom_id res chain seq x y z
N MET A 1 5.48 30.63 12.50
CA MET A 1 4.05 30.27 12.59
C MET A 1 3.88 29.51 13.89
N GLU A 2 3.06 30.05 14.78
CA GLU A 2 2.92 29.66 16.19
C GLU A 2 2.17 28.32 16.30
N VAL A 3 2.66 27.40 17.14
CA VAL A 3 1.92 26.20 17.57
C VAL A 3 1.41 26.48 18.97
N LYS A 4 0.08 26.48 19.12
CA LYS A 4 -0.62 26.40 20.41
C LYS A 4 -1.43 25.11 20.44
N THR A 5 -1.27 24.35 21.51
CA THR A 5 -2.07 23.17 21.83
C THR A 5 -3.43 23.63 22.36
N GLY A 6 -4.50 23.05 21.82
CA GLY A 6 -5.87 23.30 22.25
C GLY A 6 -6.68 22.01 22.12
N THR A 7 -7.19 21.56 23.24
CA THR A 7 -8.16 20.47 23.40
C THR A 7 -9.40 20.69 22.50
N GLY A 8 -9.70 19.71 21.66
CA GLY A 8 -10.91 19.69 20.83
C GLY A 8 -11.07 18.36 20.11
N TRP A 9 -12.23 17.73 20.24
CA TRP A 9 -12.57 16.47 19.56
C TRP A 9 -12.64 16.71 18.03
N LEU A 10 -11.65 16.20 17.30
CA LEU A 10 -11.68 16.20 15.84
C LEU A 10 -12.65 15.10 15.36
N HIS A 11 -13.81 15.50 14.85
CA HIS A 11 -14.57 14.67 13.91
C HIS A 11 -13.76 14.61 12.60
N GLY A 12 -12.80 13.68 12.56
CA GLY A 12 -11.97 13.44 11.39
C GLY A 12 -12.79 12.80 10.26
N LYS A 13 -12.55 13.25 9.02
CA LYS A 13 -13.08 12.57 7.82
C LYS A 13 -12.66 11.09 7.82
N PRO A 14 -13.46 10.17 7.27
CA PRO A 14 -13.09 8.76 7.18
C PRO A 14 -11.74 8.60 6.47
N ARG A 15 -10.80 7.87 7.08
CA ARG A 15 -9.46 7.60 6.53
C ARG A 15 -9.28 6.09 6.46
N ALA A 16 -8.83 5.62 5.31
CA ALA A 16 -8.64 4.20 5.03
C ALA A 16 -7.21 3.95 4.56
N THR A 17 -6.60 2.91 5.09
CA THR A 17 -5.32 2.38 4.60
C THR A 17 -5.45 0.85 4.58
N GLY A 18 -5.29 0.24 3.42
CA GLY A 18 -5.26 -1.21 3.27
C GLY A 18 -3.83 -1.70 3.09
N SER A 19 -3.47 -2.79 3.75
CA SER A 19 -2.26 -3.56 3.45
C SER A 19 -2.69 -4.99 3.10
N ILE A 20 -2.19 -5.50 1.97
CA ILE A 20 -2.40 -6.90 1.57
C ILE A 20 -1.02 -7.44 1.25
N SER A 21 -0.73 -8.59 1.82
CA SER A 21 0.52 -9.29 1.56
C SER A 21 0.22 -10.66 0.95
N SER A 22 1.03 -11.05 -0.03
CA SER A 22 0.98 -12.33 -0.73
C SER A 22 2.36 -12.96 -0.71
N ASP A 23 2.50 -14.17 -0.16
CA ASP A 23 3.76 -14.91 -0.17
C ASP A 23 3.75 -15.90 -1.35
N SER A 24 4.62 -15.65 -2.32
CA SER A 24 5.35 -16.73 -2.96
C SER A 24 6.80 -16.26 -3.11
N SER A 25 7.61 -16.69 -2.13
CA SER A 25 9.07 -16.67 -2.02
C SER A 25 9.81 -15.32 -2.01
N SER A 26 10.28 -15.00 -0.79
CA SER A 26 11.48 -14.25 -0.36
C SER A 26 11.49 -12.71 -0.40
N GLY A 27 11.37 -12.07 0.77
CA GLY A 27 11.95 -10.74 1.03
C GLY A 27 11.16 -9.72 1.90
N GLN A 28 10.91 -10.00 3.17
CA GLN A 28 10.62 -9.07 4.31
C GLN A 28 9.55 -7.95 4.14
N GLY A 29 8.31 -8.24 4.59
CA GLY A 29 7.28 -7.25 4.97
C GLY A 29 5.91 -7.91 5.23
N SER A 30 5.44 -7.92 6.49
CA SER A 30 4.61 -8.97 7.12
C SER A 30 3.33 -9.48 6.43
N ILE A 31 3.25 -10.81 6.33
CA ILE A 31 2.04 -11.65 6.23
C ILE A 31 1.94 -12.39 7.56
N ILE A 32 0.79 -12.39 8.23
CA ILE A 32 0.54 -13.35 9.29
C ILE A 32 -0.19 -14.53 8.66
N SER A 33 0.56 -15.49 8.11
CA SER A 33 0.01 -16.81 7.79
C SER A 33 -0.23 -17.55 9.11
N GLY A 34 -1.49 -17.72 9.50
CA GLY A 34 -1.87 -18.63 10.56
C GLY A 34 -2.13 -20.01 9.97
N SER A 35 -1.24 -20.98 10.22
CA SER A 35 -1.54 -22.38 9.93
C SER A 35 -2.67 -22.84 10.86
N ARG A 36 -3.82 -23.20 10.28
CA ARG A 36 -4.90 -23.87 10.99
C ARG A 36 -4.55 -25.37 11.06
N ALA A 37 -4.57 -25.95 12.26
CA ALA A 37 -4.04 -27.28 12.60
C ALA A 37 -4.92 -28.46 12.11
N ASP A 38 -5.64 -28.28 11.02
CA ASP A 38 -6.71 -29.14 10.52
C ASP A 38 -6.51 -29.49 9.04
N GLY A 39 -5.29 -29.91 8.68
CA GLY A 39 -4.99 -30.84 7.56
C GLY A 39 -5.42 -30.47 6.13
N LEU A 40 -6.08 -29.34 5.91
CA LEU A 40 -6.56 -28.86 4.61
C LEU A 40 -5.73 -27.66 4.20
N GLN A 41 -4.65 -27.90 3.45
CA GLN A 41 -3.85 -26.83 2.86
C GLN A 41 -4.66 -26.18 1.72
N ARG A 42 -5.47 -25.18 2.07
CA ARG A 42 -5.95 -24.16 1.14
C ARG A 42 -5.08 -22.93 1.37
N ASP A 43 -4.45 -22.43 0.32
CA ASP A 43 -3.67 -21.18 0.34
C ASP A 43 -4.63 -19.99 0.59
N SER A 44 -5.02 -19.83 1.85
CA SER A 44 -5.87 -18.77 2.35
C SER A 44 -5.01 -17.56 2.65
N THR A 45 -5.29 -16.44 2.00
CA THR A 45 -4.68 -15.14 2.29
C THR A 45 -5.58 -14.35 3.21
N ARG A 46 -4.97 -13.68 4.21
CA ARG A 46 -5.70 -12.76 5.08
C ARG A 46 -5.60 -11.34 4.53
N ALA A 47 -6.74 -10.79 4.10
CA ALA A 47 -6.86 -9.37 3.81
C ALA A 47 -7.14 -8.62 5.11
N VAL A 48 -6.35 -7.60 5.43
CA VAL A 48 -6.54 -6.75 6.62
C VAL A 48 -6.86 -5.32 6.17
N TYR A 49 -7.83 -4.70 6.82
CA TYR A 49 -8.29 -3.37 6.50
C TYR A 49 -8.39 -2.51 7.76
N TYR A 50 -7.68 -1.38 7.74
CA TYR A 50 -7.76 -0.34 8.77
C TYR A 50 -8.74 0.73 8.31
N THR A 51 -9.76 0.95 9.11
CA THR A 51 -10.80 1.92 8.79
C THR A 51 -11.43 2.47 10.07
N ASN A 52 -11.96 3.67 9.99
CA ASN A 52 -12.87 4.25 10.96
C ASN A 52 -14.31 4.32 10.42
N ALA A 53 -14.59 3.72 9.27
CA ALA A 53 -15.95 3.56 8.75
C ALA A 53 -16.74 2.59 9.65
N ALA A 54 -18.07 2.72 9.65
CA ALA A 54 -18.92 1.90 10.52
C ALA A 54 -18.95 0.41 10.14
N LYS A 55 -18.75 0.11 8.86
CA LYS A 55 -18.63 -1.25 8.33
C LYS A 55 -17.82 -1.24 7.03
N ALA A 56 -17.40 -2.41 6.56
CA ALA A 56 -16.73 -2.53 5.28
C ALA A 56 -17.09 -3.83 4.54
N LYS A 57 -17.06 -3.76 3.21
CA LYS A 57 -17.27 -4.88 2.30
C LYS A 57 -16.02 -5.10 1.45
N LEU A 58 -15.63 -6.36 1.30
CA LEU A 58 -14.51 -6.78 0.47
C LEU A 58 -15.03 -7.34 -0.86
N LEU A 59 -14.40 -6.96 -1.97
CA LEU A 59 -14.70 -7.45 -3.31
C LEU A 59 -13.42 -7.96 -3.98
N LEU A 60 -13.48 -9.16 -4.54
CA LEU A 60 -12.42 -9.74 -5.36
C LEU A 60 -12.92 -9.86 -6.78
N ASN A 61 -12.30 -9.13 -7.70
CA ASN A 61 -12.72 -9.03 -9.10
C ASN A 61 -14.19 -8.63 -9.26
N GLY A 62 -14.65 -7.67 -8.44
CA GLY A 62 -16.02 -7.17 -8.44
C GLY A 62 -17.05 -8.06 -7.73
N ILE A 63 -16.65 -9.22 -7.20
CA ILE A 63 -17.53 -10.16 -6.49
C ILE A 63 -17.28 -10.05 -4.99
N GLU A 64 -18.33 -9.95 -4.18
CA GLU A 64 -18.19 -9.92 -2.71
C GLU A 64 -17.43 -11.15 -2.19
N ALA A 65 -16.36 -10.91 -1.46
CA ALA A 65 -15.40 -11.91 -1.01
C ALA A 65 -15.44 -12.01 0.52
N GLY A 66 -16.45 -12.72 1.02
CA GLY A 66 -16.74 -12.85 2.44
C GLY A 66 -17.80 -11.85 2.92
N GLU A 67 -18.23 -12.02 4.17
CA GLU A 67 -19.33 -11.21 4.73
C GLU A 67 -18.90 -9.74 4.94
N THR A 68 -19.83 -8.81 4.74
CA THR A 68 -19.69 -7.43 5.20
C THR A 68 -19.48 -7.40 6.72
N LYS A 69 -18.44 -6.70 7.18
CA LYS A 69 -18.07 -6.66 8.61
C LYS A 69 -18.34 -5.30 9.20
N GLU A 70 -18.99 -5.28 10.36
CA GLU A 70 -19.11 -4.08 11.19
C GLU A 70 -17.78 -3.77 11.89
N TYR A 71 -17.52 -2.49 12.10
CA TYR A 71 -16.37 -2.03 12.84
C TYR A 71 -16.47 -2.46 14.30
N TYR A 72 -15.39 -3.03 14.82
CA TYR A 72 -15.30 -3.51 16.20
C TYR A 72 -14.14 -2.84 16.92
N ASP A 73 -14.48 -1.97 17.88
CA ASP A 73 -13.53 -1.09 18.57
C ASP A 73 -12.40 -1.82 19.29
N ASN A 74 -12.62 -3.06 19.76
CA ASN A 74 -11.64 -3.77 20.56
C ASN A 74 -10.45 -4.31 19.74
N THR A 75 -10.58 -4.48 18.42
CA THR A 75 -9.47 -4.94 17.57
C THR A 75 -8.90 -3.84 16.68
N GLY A 76 -9.69 -2.81 16.36
CA GLY A 76 -9.29 -1.70 15.48
C GLY A 76 -8.97 -2.11 14.03
N ILE A 77 -9.26 -3.36 13.66
CA ILE A 77 -8.98 -3.93 12.34
C ILE A 77 -10.13 -4.82 11.87
N LEU A 78 -10.39 -4.79 10.58
CA LEU A 78 -11.24 -5.75 9.88
C LEU A 78 -10.38 -6.72 9.09
N PHE A 79 -10.73 -8.00 9.06
CA PHE A 79 -10.01 -8.97 8.25
C PHE A 79 -10.91 -10.05 7.67
N TRP A 80 -10.50 -10.58 6.52
CA TRP A 80 -11.13 -11.70 5.82
C TRP A 80 -10.06 -12.71 5.44
N ASP A 81 -10.34 -13.98 5.68
CA ASP A 81 -9.56 -15.09 5.14
C ASP A 81 -10.21 -15.50 3.82
N ILE A 82 -9.52 -15.25 2.70
CA ILE A 82 -10.02 -15.52 1.34
C ILE A 82 -8.99 -16.34 0.55
N PRO A 83 -9.43 -17.22 -0.37
CA PRO A 83 -8.50 -17.89 -1.28
C PRO A 83 -7.81 -16.86 -2.17
N TYR A 84 -6.50 -17.00 -2.36
CA TYR A 84 -5.78 -16.12 -3.26
C TYR A 84 -6.29 -16.26 -4.71
N LYS A 85 -6.49 -15.12 -5.37
CA LYS A 85 -6.74 -15.04 -6.81
C LYS A 85 -6.13 -13.75 -7.34
N ALA A 86 -5.35 -13.85 -8.41
CA ALA A 86 -4.85 -12.68 -9.11
C ALA A 86 -6.01 -11.80 -9.60
N GLY A 87 -5.79 -10.48 -9.58
CA GLY A 87 -6.72 -9.49 -10.09
C GLY A 87 -6.86 -8.30 -9.16
N LYS A 88 -8.08 -7.77 -9.04
CA LYS A 88 -8.38 -6.54 -8.28
C LYS A 88 -9.08 -6.87 -6.97
N LEU A 89 -8.47 -6.48 -5.86
CA LEU A 89 -9.04 -6.59 -4.52
C LEU A 89 -9.45 -5.19 -4.04
N GLU A 90 -10.73 -5.03 -3.78
CA GLU A 90 -11.34 -3.75 -3.42
C GLU A 90 -11.99 -3.87 -2.05
N VAL A 91 -11.87 -2.83 -1.25
CA VAL A 91 -12.59 -2.72 0.00
C VAL A 91 -13.35 -1.40 0.02
N VAL A 92 -14.61 -1.46 0.41
CA VAL A 92 -15.50 -0.31 0.48
C VAL A 92 -15.89 -0.12 1.94
N GLY A 93 -15.41 0.96 2.55
CA GLY A 93 -15.87 1.39 3.86
C GLY A 93 -17.19 2.14 3.73
N MET A 94 -18.16 1.80 4.57
CA MET A 94 -19.52 2.31 4.55
C MET A 94 -19.92 2.89 5.91
N ASP A 95 -20.86 3.84 5.89
CA ASP A 95 -21.53 4.32 7.09
C ASP A 95 -22.58 3.31 7.60
N LYS A 96 -23.30 3.67 8.67
CA LYS A 96 -24.34 2.81 9.28
C LYS A 96 -25.49 2.50 8.31
N ASP A 97 -25.78 3.41 7.39
CA ASP A 97 -26.89 3.32 6.44
C ASP A 97 -26.51 2.59 5.13
N ASN A 98 -25.30 2.02 5.05
CA ASN A 98 -24.71 1.35 3.88
C ASN A 98 -24.25 2.28 2.75
N ASN A 99 -24.10 3.57 2.99
CA ASN A 99 -23.53 4.46 1.97
C ASN A 99 -22.01 4.30 1.94
N PRO A 100 -21.39 4.16 0.75
CA PRO A 100 -19.93 4.20 0.62
C PRO A 100 -19.35 5.54 1.07
N VAL A 101 -18.40 5.50 2.00
CA VAL A 101 -17.74 6.71 2.55
C VAL A 101 -16.21 6.67 2.41
N SER A 102 -15.64 5.50 2.10
CA SER A 102 -14.21 5.34 1.82
C SER A 102 -13.99 4.07 0.99
N GLY A 103 -12.81 3.94 0.39
CA GLY A 103 -12.44 2.70 -0.25
C GLY A 103 -10.94 2.64 -0.52
N TYR A 104 -10.48 1.42 -0.79
CA TYR A 104 -9.10 1.15 -1.17
C TYR A 104 -9.07 0.01 -2.18
N THR A 105 -8.07 0.02 -3.05
CA THR A 105 -7.92 -0.97 -4.11
C THR A 105 -6.47 -1.41 -4.17
N LEU A 106 -6.27 -2.71 -4.31
CA LEU A 106 -5.01 -3.30 -4.73
C LEU A 106 -5.21 -4.16 -5.96
N GLN A 107 -4.18 -4.22 -6.79
CA GLN A 107 -4.19 -4.96 -8.05
C GLN A 107 -2.92 -5.79 -8.14
N THR A 108 -3.06 -7.06 -8.52
CA THR A 108 -1.92 -7.91 -8.82
C THR A 108 -1.18 -7.36 -10.03
N SER A 109 0.12 -7.10 -9.88
CA SER A 109 1.00 -6.72 -10.99
C SER A 109 1.62 -7.92 -11.68
N LYS A 110 2.03 -7.71 -12.93
CA LYS A 110 2.90 -8.60 -13.69
C LYS A 110 4.37 -8.32 -13.32
N ARG A 111 5.29 -8.80 -14.15
CA ARG A 111 6.73 -8.56 -13.98
C ARG A 111 7.04 -7.05 -14.15
N PRO A 112 8.09 -6.55 -13.48
CA PRO A 112 8.65 -5.23 -13.73
C PRO A 112 8.84 -4.96 -15.22
N TYR A 113 8.46 -3.77 -15.66
CA TYR A 113 8.55 -3.36 -17.06
C TYR A 113 9.18 -1.97 -17.20
N ALA A 114 8.78 -1.02 -16.36
CA ALA A 114 9.24 0.37 -16.46
C ALA A 114 9.33 1.07 -15.09
N LEU A 115 10.04 2.19 -15.06
CA LEU A 115 9.99 3.18 -13.99
C LEU A 115 9.09 4.34 -14.40
N THR A 116 8.23 4.79 -13.48
CA THR A 116 7.41 5.98 -13.65
C THR A 116 7.64 6.98 -12.52
N ILE A 117 7.52 8.28 -12.80
CA ILE A 117 7.58 9.33 -11.78
C ILE A 117 6.17 9.52 -11.22
N VAL A 118 5.99 9.26 -9.92
CA VAL A 118 4.68 9.40 -9.24
C VAL A 118 4.56 10.71 -8.47
N GLN A 119 5.68 11.33 -8.11
CA GLN A 119 5.71 12.64 -7.47
C GLN A 119 6.98 13.38 -7.84
N THR A 120 6.86 14.67 -8.17
CA THR A 120 7.98 15.56 -8.43
C THR A 120 7.56 17.03 -8.41
N GLU A 121 8.45 17.90 -7.99
CA GLU A 121 8.35 19.35 -8.16
C GLU A 121 8.78 19.74 -9.58
N LYS A 122 7.89 20.40 -10.32
CA LYS A 122 8.17 20.85 -11.70
C LYS A 122 9.10 22.05 -11.77
N GLN A 123 9.20 22.81 -10.67
CA GLN A 123 10.00 24.02 -10.57
C GLN A 123 10.57 24.10 -9.15
N ILE A 124 11.84 24.51 -9.08
CA ILE A 124 12.55 24.72 -7.82
C ILE A 124 13.35 26.02 -7.92
N ASP A 125 13.62 26.62 -6.76
CA ASP A 125 14.49 27.79 -6.68
C ASP A 125 15.91 27.47 -7.17
N LYS A 126 16.54 28.41 -7.87
CA LYS A 126 17.85 28.19 -8.51
C LYS A 126 18.99 28.03 -7.49
N GLU A 127 18.91 28.70 -6.34
CA GLU A 127 20.01 28.79 -5.38
C GLU A 127 19.81 27.87 -4.18
N ARG A 128 18.56 27.67 -3.76
CA ARG A 128 18.19 26.91 -2.55
C ARG A 128 17.05 25.91 -2.78
N GLY A 129 16.73 25.62 -4.03
CA GLY A 129 15.67 24.67 -4.39
C GLY A 129 16.02 23.22 -4.06
N LEU A 130 15.01 22.47 -3.63
CA LEU A 130 15.07 21.02 -3.41
C LEU A 130 13.88 20.39 -4.15
N ALA A 131 14.15 19.33 -4.92
CA ALA A 131 13.13 18.49 -5.52
C ALA A 131 13.22 17.08 -4.92
N GLN A 132 12.08 16.55 -4.52
CA GLN A 132 11.91 15.13 -4.20
C GLN A 132 11.23 14.45 -5.38
N ILE A 133 11.98 13.59 -6.05
CA ILE A 133 11.46 12.78 -7.15
C ILE A 133 11.17 11.38 -6.62
N VAL A 134 9.91 11.01 -6.60
CA VAL A 134 9.49 9.65 -6.24
C VAL A 134 9.24 8.89 -7.53
N VAL A 135 9.98 7.79 -7.70
CA VAL A 135 9.83 6.85 -8.82
C VAL A 135 9.21 5.55 -8.32
N GLN A 136 8.43 4.90 -9.16
CA GLN A 136 7.77 3.62 -8.89
C GLN A 136 8.07 2.65 -10.03
N VAL A 137 8.45 1.42 -9.70
CA VAL A 137 8.49 0.32 -10.66
C VAL A 137 7.07 -0.11 -10.98
N VAL A 138 6.74 -0.21 -12.25
CA VAL A 138 5.43 -0.62 -12.77
C VAL A 138 5.58 -1.75 -13.79
N ASP A 139 4.52 -2.54 -13.96
CA ASP A 139 4.42 -3.53 -15.02
C ASP A 139 4.01 -2.90 -16.37
N GLU A 140 3.82 -3.75 -17.39
CA GLU A 140 3.46 -3.32 -18.75
C GLU A 140 2.09 -2.62 -18.84
N ASP A 141 1.21 -2.83 -17.86
CA ASP A 141 -0.11 -2.19 -17.77
C ASP A 141 -0.08 -0.96 -16.85
N GLY A 142 1.07 -0.60 -16.29
CA GLY A 142 1.25 0.52 -15.37
C GLY A 142 0.88 0.22 -13.91
N VAL A 143 0.66 -1.05 -13.53
CA VAL A 143 0.37 -1.44 -12.15
C VAL A 143 1.67 -1.43 -11.32
N PRO A 144 1.70 -0.83 -10.12
CA PRO A 144 2.88 -0.85 -9.25
C PRO A 144 3.34 -2.28 -8.92
N VAL A 145 4.65 -2.52 -9.06
CA VAL A 145 5.28 -3.78 -8.65
C VAL A 145 5.89 -3.60 -7.27
N MET A 146 5.25 -4.18 -6.26
CA MET A 146 5.63 -3.98 -4.84
C MET A 146 6.84 -4.82 -4.41
N LEU A 147 7.15 -5.91 -5.13
CA LEU A 147 8.21 -6.88 -4.78
C LEU A 147 9.42 -6.79 -5.74
N SER A 148 9.65 -5.60 -6.31
CA SER A 148 10.76 -5.38 -7.25
C SER A 148 12.05 -5.08 -6.51
N ASP A 149 13.09 -5.88 -6.76
CA ASP A 149 14.46 -5.67 -6.28
C ASP A 149 15.42 -5.18 -7.38
N ASP A 150 14.87 -4.64 -8.48
CA ASP A 150 15.65 -4.14 -9.61
C ASP A 150 16.59 -2.99 -9.20
N GLU A 151 17.85 -3.04 -9.66
CA GLU A 151 18.83 -1.99 -9.42
C GLU A 151 18.48 -0.73 -10.23
N VAL A 152 18.31 0.40 -9.53
CA VAL A 152 18.00 1.68 -10.16
C VAL A 152 19.25 2.56 -10.19
N THR A 153 19.69 2.91 -11.40
CA THR A 153 20.77 3.88 -11.61
C THR A 153 20.20 5.28 -11.88
N CYS A 154 20.57 6.26 -11.06
CA CYS A 154 20.23 7.66 -11.28
C CYS A 154 21.37 8.41 -11.98
N ARG A 155 21.06 9.16 -13.03
CA ARG A 155 21.99 10.07 -13.71
C ARG A 155 21.35 11.44 -13.84
N ILE A 156 22.02 12.45 -13.31
CA ILE A 156 21.56 13.84 -13.41
C ILE A 156 22.32 14.54 -14.54
N THR A 157 21.58 15.19 -15.44
CA THR A 157 22.13 16.08 -16.45
C THR A 157 21.64 17.50 -16.17
N GLY A 158 22.53 18.49 -16.30
CA GLY A 158 22.22 19.89 -16.04
C GLY A 158 22.74 20.38 -14.67
N PRO A 159 22.26 21.54 -14.20
CA PRO A 159 22.87 22.25 -13.06
C PRO A 159 22.47 21.68 -11.68
N ALA A 160 21.62 20.65 -11.65
CA ALA A 160 21.21 20.00 -10.41
C ALA A 160 22.27 19.00 -9.92
N LYS A 161 22.26 18.73 -8.61
CA LYS A 161 23.11 17.73 -7.97
C LYS A 161 22.23 16.72 -7.24
N LEU A 162 22.54 15.42 -7.41
CA LEU A 162 21.92 14.38 -6.59
C LEU A 162 22.41 14.50 -5.14
N LEU A 163 21.49 14.71 -4.21
CA LEU A 163 21.80 14.81 -2.78
C LEU A 163 21.71 13.46 -2.06
N GLY A 164 20.82 12.58 -2.52
CA GLY A 164 20.63 11.25 -1.96
C GLY A 164 19.71 10.40 -2.81
N LEU A 165 19.80 9.09 -2.62
CA LEU A 165 18.88 8.10 -3.16
C LEU A 165 18.47 7.19 -2.00
N GLU A 166 17.17 7.02 -1.83
CA GLU A 166 16.59 6.19 -0.77
C GLU A 166 15.55 5.27 -1.40
N ALA A 167 15.51 4.03 -0.92
CA ALA A 167 14.42 3.10 -1.17
C ALA A 167 13.84 2.67 0.18
N THR A 168 12.52 2.63 0.29
CA THR A 168 11.83 2.12 1.48
C THR A 168 11.92 0.59 1.49
N SER A 169 13.07 0.05 1.87
CA SER A 169 13.25 -1.40 2.10
C SER A 169 13.50 -1.65 3.59
N SER A 170 12.71 -2.52 4.24
CA SER A 170 12.94 -2.91 5.65
C SER A 170 14.07 -3.92 5.85
N SER A 171 14.67 -4.44 4.76
CA SER A 171 15.85 -5.30 4.82
C SER A 171 17.07 -4.57 4.28
N GLY A 172 17.71 -3.77 5.13
CA GLY A 172 18.95 -3.09 4.79
C GLY A 172 20.07 -4.08 4.51
N LEU A 173 20.43 -4.26 3.23
CA LEU A 173 21.81 -4.55 2.85
C LEU A 173 22.11 -3.98 1.46
N PRO A 174 22.85 -2.87 1.34
CA PRO A 174 23.32 -2.40 0.05
C PRO A 174 24.36 -3.38 -0.48
N ARG A 175 24.05 -4.09 -1.57
CA ARG A 175 25.05 -4.85 -2.32
C ARG A 175 25.70 -3.92 -3.34
N GLY A 176 26.70 -3.16 -2.89
CA GLY A 176 27.58 -2.46 -3.81
C GLY A 176 28.42 -3.45 -4.61
N LYS A 177 28.68 -3.13 -5.88
CA LYS A 177 29.97 -3.45 -6.50
C LYS A 177 30.56 -2.18 -7.10
N LYS A 178 31.87 -2.08 -6.88
CA LYS A 178 32.79 -0.98 -7.20
C LYS A 178 32.87 -0.69 -8.69
#